data_AF-A0A6M3KB59-F1
#
_entry.id   AF-A0A6M3KB59-F1
#
_cell.length_a   1.000
_cell.length_b   1.000
_cell.length_c   1.000
_cell.angle_alpha   90.00
_cell.angle_beta   90.00
_cell.angle_gamma   90.00
#
_symmetry.space_group_name_H-M   'P 1'
#
loop_
_entity.id
_entity.type
_entity.pdbx_description
1 polymer ?
#
loop_
_entity_poly.entity_id
_entity_poly.type
_entity_poly.pdbx_seq_one_letter_code
_entity_poly.pdbx_strand_id
1 'polypeptide(L)'
;MTTEPKKIGRPKIIIDYEEVARLAHIHCTQEEIAAHFDCDVRTLQRDDTFCLVYKNGLEGGKKSLRRLQWAKAHGVPAIQATCENGTPAWDDKGRPIFLRPGTPPDTTMQIWLGKQTLGQRDNQEHEYRGEIKLKVSYDDPQLPAPVVLELEASNAT
;
A
#
# COMPACT_ATOMS: atom_id res chain seq x y z
N MET A 1 -47.38 -5.57 -45.73
CA MET A 1 -45.99 -5.11 -45.56
C MET A 1 -45.76 -4.90 -44.08
N THR A 2 -45.06 -5.84 -43.42
CA THR A 2 -44.73 -5.72 -41.99
C THR A 2 -43.56 -4.77 -41.85
N THR A 3 -43.83 -3.55 -41.38
CA THR A 3 -42.80 -2.55 -41.07
C THR A 3 -42.18 -2.87 -39.72
N GLU A 4 -40.90 -3.25 -39.68
CA GLU A 4 -40.20 -3.46 -38.42
C GLU A 4 -40.14 -2.16 -37.60
N PRO A 5 -40.32 -2.23 -36.27
CA PRO A 5 -40.39 -1.05 -35.42
C PRO A 5 -39.04 -0.31 -35.40
N LYS A 6 -39.11 1.02 -35.60
CA LYS A 6 -37.95 1.91 -35.56
C LYS A 6 -37.32 1.86 -34.18
N LYS A 7 -36.08 1.35 -34.07
CA LYS A 7 -35.33 1.36 -32.79
C LYS A 7 -35.06 2.81 -32.38
N ILE A 8 -35.73 3.25 -31.33
CA ILE A 8 -35.57 4.57 -30.72
C ILE A 8 -34.57 4.43 -29.55
N GLY A 9 -33.41 5.09 -29.64
CA GLY A 9 -32.40 5.13 -28.57
C GLY A 9 -30.96 5.34 -29.06
N ARG A 10 -30.07 5.76 -28.16
CA ARG A 10 -28.60 5.74 -28.39
C ARG A 10 -28.19 4.27 -28.61
N PRO A 11 -27.39 3.94 -29.65
CA PRO A 11 -26.94 2.58 -29.88
C PRO A 11 -26.26 1.99 -28.65
N LYS A 12 -26.43 0.67 -28.43
CA LYS A 12 -25.78 -0.03 -27.32
C LYS A 12 -24.28 -0.11 -27.59
N ILE A 13 -23.49 0.27 -26.60
CA ILE A 13 -22.02 0.17 -26.63
C ILE A 13 -21.65 -1.30 -26.44
N ILE A 14 -20.73 -1.80 -27.27
CA ILE A 14 -20.17 -3.15 -27.14
C ILE A 14 -18.86 -3.00 -26.36
N ILE A 15 -18.79 -3.60 -25.18
CA ILE A 15 -17.61 -3.56 -24.31
C ILE A 15 -16.80 -4.84 -24.53
N ASP A 16 -15.50 -4.69 -24.81
CA ASP A 16 -14.58 -5.83 -24.84
C ASP A 16 -14.08 -6.15 -23.43
N TYR A 17 -14.57 -7.26 -22.87
CA TYR A 17 -14.20 -7.70 -21.52
C TYR A 17 -12.74 -8.16 -21.41
N GLU A 18 -12.12 -8.62 -22.50
CA GLU A 18 -10.72 -9.03 -22.49
C GLU A 18 -9.80 -7.81 -22.32
N GLU A 19 -10.12 -6.73 -23.02
CA GLU A 19 -9.41 -5.46 -22.87
C GLU A 19 -9.62 -4.84 -21.49
N VAL A 20 -10.85 -4.89 -20.96
CA VAL A 20 -11.15 -4.49 -19.57
C VAL A 20 -10.28 -5.26 -18.57
N ALA A 21 -10.13 -6.58 -18.74
CA ALA A 21 -9.30 -7.39 -17.84
C ALA A 21 -7.82 -6.97 -17.89
N ARG A 22 -7.30 -6.67 -19.09
CA ARG A 22 -5.92 -6.17 -19.27
C ARG A 22 -5.72 -4.81 -18.61
N LEU A 23 -6.65 -3.88 -18.78
CA LEU A 23 -6.60 -2.56 -18.14
C LEU A 23 -6.71 -2.66 -16.62
N ALA A 24 -7.64 -3.47 -16.12
CA ALA A 24 -7.82 -3.72 -14.69
C ALA A 24 -6.58 -4.33 -14.03
N HIS A 25 -5.87 -5.22 -14.72
CA HIS A 25 -4.63 -5.82 -14.24
C HIS A 25 -3.52 -4.79 -14.01
N ILE A 26 -3.51 -3.69 -14.76
CA ILE A 26 -2.56 -2.58 -14.60
C ILE A 26 -3.05 -1.58 -13.52
N HIS A 27 -4.17 -1.88 -12.85
CA HIS A 27 -4.82 -1.00 -11.87
C HIS A 27 -5.38 0.29 -12.47
N CYS A 28 -5.81 0.24 -13.73
CA CYS A 28 -6.56 1.33 -14.35
C CYS A 28 -7.89 1.56 -13.61
N THR A 29 -8.26 2.83 -13.42
CA THR A 29 -9.50 3.24 -12.74
C THR A 29 -10.72 3.06 -13.63
N GLN A 30 -11.92 3.03 -13.05
CA GLN A 30 -13.15 2.85 -13.85
C GLN A 30 -13.41 4.07 -14.75
N GLU A 31 -12.96 5.25 -14.34
CA GLU A 31 -13.02 6.50 -15.07
C GLU A 31 -12.14 6.46 -16.33
N GLU A 32 -10.92 5.97 -16.22
CA GLU A 32 -10.00 5.81 -17.35
C GLU A 32 -10.51 4.75 -18.33
N ILE A 33 -11.04 3.63 -17.83
CA ILE A 33 -11.67 2.60 -18.67
C ILE A 33 -12.91 3.18 -19.37
N ALA A 34 -13.71 3.98 -18.67
CA ALA A 34 -14.88 4.61 -19.26
C ALA A 34 -14.52 5.59 -20.38
N ALA A 35 -13.43 6.35 -20.21
CA ALA A 35 -12.87 7.22 -21.25
C ALA A 35 -12.34 6.43 -22.45
N HIS A 36 -11.71 5.26 -22.24
CA HIS A 36 -11.22 4.40 -23.32
C HIS A 36 -12.35 3.88 -24.22
N PHE A 37 -13.51 3.57 -23.63
CA PHE A 37 -14.70 3.07 -24.35
C PHE A 37 -15.72 4.18 -24.70
N ASP A 38 -15.39 5.45 -24.50
CA ASP A 38 -16.28 6.61 -24.71
C ASP A 38 -17.67 6.45 -24.04
N CYS A 39 -17.67 5.91 -22.82
CA CYS A 39 -18.88 5.61 -22.07
C CYS A 39 -18.90 6.33 -20.71
N ASP A 40 -20.07 6.38 -20.09
CA ASP A 40 -20.22 6.92 -18.74
C ASP A 40 -19.94 5.83 -17.70
N VAL A 41 -19.26 6.18 -16.61
CA VAL A 41 -18.89 5.25 -15.52
C VAL A 41 -20.10 4.50 -14.96
N ARG A 42 -21.26 5.16 -14.84
CA ARG A 42 -22.49 4.50 -14.34
C ARG A 42 -23.01 3.45 -15.31
N THR A 43 -22.74 3.60 -16.61
CA THR A 43 -23.09 2.59 -17.60
C THR A 43 -22.25 1.34 -17.40
N LEU A 44 -20.97 1.51 -17.10
CA LEU A 44 -20.02 0.44 -16.80
C LEU A 44 -20.36 -0.29 -15.49
N GLN A 45 -20.69 0.46 -14.44
CA GLN A 45 -21.04 -0.08 -13.11
C GLN A 45 -22.38 -0.84 -13.07
N ARG A 46 -23.28 -0.58 -14.02
CA ARG A 46 -24.56 -1.30 -14.13
C ARG A 46 -24.40 -2.72 -14.66
N ASP A 47 -23.28 -3.00 -15.32
CA ASP A 47 -23.00 -4.33 -15.84
C ASP A 47 -22.26 -5.16 -14.79
N ASP A 48 -22.94 -6.20 -14.30
CA ASP A 48 -22.40 -7.13 -13.31
C ASP A 48 -21.19 -7.90 -13.85
N THR A 49 -21.18 -8.20 -15.16
CA THR A 49 -20.09 -8.95 -15.79
C THR A 49 -18.82 -8.12 -15.84
N PHE A 50 -18.93 -6.84 -16.20
CA PHE A 50 -17.86 -5.86 -16.09
C PHE A 50 -17.33 -5.79 -14.65
N CYS A 51 -18.21 -5.63 -13.66
CA CYS A 51 -17.81 -5.50 -12.26
C CYS A 51 -17.03 -6.71 -11.75
N LEU A 52 -17.42 -7.92 -12.18
CA LEU A 52 -16.74 -9.16 -11.83
C LEU A 52 -15.36 -9.23 -12.49
N VAL A 53 -15.28 -9.00 -13.81
CA VAL A 53 -14.02 -9.04 -14.56
C VAL A 53 -13.03 -8.00 -14.03
N TYR A 54 -13.52 -6.78 -13.73
CA TYR A 54 -12.71 -5.71 -13.17
C TYR A 54 -12.13 -6.09 -11.79
N LYS A 55 -12.95 -6.63 -10.89
CA LYS A 55 -12.49 -7.11 -9.58
C LYS A 55 -11.45 -8.21 -9.72
N ASN A 56 -11.68 -9.19 -10.59
CA ASN A 56 -10.74 -10.27 -10.84
C ASN A 56 -9.41 -9.76 -11.42
N GLY A 57 -9.48 -8.80 -12.35
CA GLY A 57 -8.30 -8.13 -12.91
C GLY A 57 -7.49 -7.40 -11.84
N LEU A 58 -8.15 -6.65 -10.95
CA LEU A 58 -7.51 -5.98 -9.83
C LEU A 58 -6.81 -6.96 -8.87
N GLU A 59 -7.44 -8.08 -8.53
CA GLU A 59 -6.81 -9.11 -7.70
C GLU A 59 -5.60 -9.74 -8.40
N GLY A 60 -5.68 -9.94 -9.73
CA GLY A 60 -4.54 -10.35 -10.56
C GLY A 60 -3.38 -9.35 -10.52
N GLY A 61 -3.69 -8.05 -10.63
CA GLY A 61 -2.71 -6.97 -10.51
C GLY A 61 -2.06 -6.94 -9.13
N LYS A 62 -2.85 -7.03 -8.05
CA LYS A 62 -2.34 -7.08 -6.66
C LYS A 62 -1.41 -8.27 -6.44
N LYS A 63 -1.76 -9.45 -6.99
CA LYS A 63 -0.91 -10.64 -6.94
C LYS A 63 0.43 -10.39 -7.65
N SER A 64 0.40 -9.77 -8.83
CA SER A 64 1.60 -9.44 -9.59
C SER A 64 2.47 -8.40 -8.87
N LEU A 65 1.88 -7.35 -8.31
CA LEU A 65 2.58 -6.35 -7.49
C LEU A 65 3.24 -6.99 -6.27
N ARG A 66 2.52 -7.87 -5.56
CA ARG A 66 3.05 -8.59 -4.41
C ARG A 66 4.28 -9.43 -4.78
N ARG A 67 4.25 -10.15 -5.91
CA ARG A 67 5.40 -10.90 -6.43
C ARG A 67 6.61 -10.00 -6.68
N LEU A 68 6.40 -8.81 -7.26
CA LEU A 68 7.46 -7.84 -7.50
C LEU A 68 8.02 -7.26 -6.19
N GLN A 69 7.17 -6.98 -5.21
CA GLN A 69 7.59 -6.54 -3.87
C GLN A 69 8.47 -7.60 -3.19
N TRP A 70 8.10 -8.88 -3.25
CA TRP A 70 8.94 -9.98 -2.75
C TRP A 70 10.26 -10.08 -3.49
N ALA A 71 10.26 -10.00 -4.82
CA ALA A 71 11.49 -10.00 -5.62
C ALA A 71 12.42 -8.85 -5.23
N LYS A 72 11.87 -7.65 -5.01
CA LYS A 72 12.64 -6.49 -4.55
C LYS A 72 13.17 -6.67 -3.12
N ALA A 73 12.39 -7.28 -2.24
CA ALA A 73 12.82 -7.58 -0.87
C ALA A 73 13.98 -8.60 -0.84
N HIS A 74 13.97 -9.60 -1.72
CA HIS A 74 15.05 -10.59 -1.83
C HIS A 74 16.31 -10.07 -2.53
N GLY A 75 16.19 -9.09 -3.42
CA GLY A 75 17.31 -8.63 -4.25
C GLY A 75 17.71 -9.65 -5.32
N VAL A 76 18.76 -9.34 -6.06
CA VAL A 76 19.30 -10.20 -7.13
C VAL A 76 20.79 -10.40 -6.89
N PRO A 77 21.29 -11.64 -6.79
CA PRO A 77 22.72 -11.88 -6.61
C PRO A 77 23.52 -11.45 -7.84
N ALA A 78 24.76 -11.02 -7.62
CA ALA A 78 25.67 -10.70 -8.71
C ALA A 78 26.08 -11.97 -9.45
N ILE A 79 26.09 -11.91 -10.79
CA ILE A 79 26.55 -13.03 -11.62
C ILE A 79 28.02 -12.80 -11.95
N GLN A 80 28.88 -13.69 -11.44
CA GLN A 80 30.30 -13.68 -11.77
C GLN A 80 30.53 -14.28 -13.16
N ALA A 81 31.48 -13.69 -13.89
CA ALA A 81 31.97 -14.30 -15.12
C ALA A 81 32.69 -15.60 -14.78
N THR A 82 32.32 -16.68 -15.45
CA THR A 82 33.00 -17.96 -15.34
C THR A 82 33.76 -18.23 -16.64
N CYS A 83 34.97 -18.76 -16.52
CA CYS A 83 35.68 -19.32 -17.67
C CYS A 83 35.00 -20.64 -18.12
N GLU A 84 35.38 -21.16 -19.29
CA GLU A 84 34.84 -22.42 -19.86
C GLU A 84 34.91 -23.61 -18.91
N ASN A 85 35.83 -23.58 -17.92
CA ASN A 85 36.03 -24.64 -16.93
C ASN A 85 35.23 -24.42 -15.62
N GLY A 86 34.32 -23.44 -15.57
CA GLY A 86 33.51 -23.12 -14.38
C GLY A 86 34.25 -22.40 -13.26
N THR A 87 35.52 -22.03 -13.47
CA THR A 87 36.29 -21.21 -12.53
C THR A 87 35.87 -19.74 -12.61
N PRO A 88 35.85 -18.99 -11.50
CA PRO A 88 35.59 -17.55 -11.54
C PRO A 88 36.67 -16.84 -12.36
N ALA A 89 36.28 -15.93 -13.23
CA ALA A 89 37.21 -15.07 -13.96
C ALA A 89 37.67 -13.94 -13.02
N TRP A 90 38.98 -13.77 -12.94
CA TRP A 90 39.62 -12.74 -12.13
C TRP A 90 40.31 -11.73 -13.04
N ASP A 91 40.26 -10.46 -12.67
CA ASP A 91 41.06 -9.39 -13.29
C ASP A 91 42.55 -9.53 -12.92
N ASP A 92 43.43 -8.86 -13.67
CA ASP A 92 44.87 -8.74 -13.38
C ASP A 92 45.20 -8.24 -11.96
N LYS A 93 44.23 -7.60 -11.29
CA LYS A 93 44.32 -7.07 -9.92
C LYS A 93 43.73 -8.02 -8.86
N GLY A 94 43.37 -9.24 -9.23
CA GLY A 94 42.78 -10.23 -8.32
C GLY A 94 41.36 -9.92 -7.87
N ARG A 95 40.61 -9.12 -8.62
CA ARG A 95 39.17 -8.87 -8.36
C ARG A 95 38.33 -9.80 -9.22
N PRO A 96 37.22 -10.36 -8.71
CA PRO A 96 36.32 -11.17 -9.52
C PRO A 96 35.57 -10.29 -10.52
N ILE A 97 35.47 -10.75 -11.77
CA ILE A 97 34.76 -10.04 -12.83
C ILE A 97 33.28 -10.38 -12.74
N PHE A 98 32.41 -9.37 -12.69
CA PHE A 98 30.96 -9.55 -12.71
C PHE A 98 30.41 -9.22 -14.10
N LEU A 99 29.62 -10.14 -14.67
CA LEU A 99 28.89 -9.89 -15.93
C LEU A 99 27.73 -8.92 -15.70
N ARG A 100 27.06 -9.06 -14.56
CA ARG A 100 25.95 -8.21 -14.15
C ARG A 100 26.08 -7.90 -12.65
N PRO A 101 26.09 -6.61 -12.26
CA PRO A 101 26.06 -6.27 -10.84
C PRO A 101 24.75 -6.75 -10.22
N GLY A 102 24.86 -7.30 -9.01
CA GLY A 102 23.69 -7.68 -8.21
C GLY A 102 23.00 -6.47 -7.61
N THR A 103 21.73 -6.62 -7.29
CA THR A 103 20.96 -5.63 -6.52
C THR A 103 20.83 -6.13 -5.08
N PRO A 104 21.28 -5.36 -4.08
CA PRO A 104 21.11 -5.76 -2.69
C PRO A 104 19.62 -5.85 -2.31
N PRO A 105 19.27 -6.69 -1.33
CA PRO A 105 17.89 -6.78 -0.84
C PRO A 105 17.43 -5.47 -0.20
N ASP A 106 16.19 -5.05 -0.48
CA ASP A 106 15.64 -3.79 0.05
C ASP A 106 15.04 -3.99 1.45
N THR A 107 15.74 -3.46 2.48
CA THR A 107 15.31 -3.52 3.89
C THR A 107 13.96 -2.85 4.11
N THR A 108 13.66 -1.75 3.42
CA THR A 108 12.39 -1.03 3.59
C THR A 108 11.21 -1.88 3.14
N MET A 109 11.40 -2.62 2.03
CA MET A 109 10.38 -3.52 1.51
C MET A 109 10.20 -4.75 2.40
N GLN A 110 11.27 -5.26 3.00
CA GLN A 110 11.18 -6.34 3.99
C GLN A 110 10.37 -5.92 5.23
N ILE A 111 10.60 -4.72 5.76
CA ILE A 111 9.82 -4.17 6.88
C ILE A 111 8.36 -4.03 6.49
N TRP A 112 8.08 -3.49 5.30
CA TRP A 112 6.71 -3.33 4.80
C TRP A 112 5.98 -4.68 4.67
N LEU A 113 6.63 -5.67 4.06
CA LEU A 113 6.09 -7.03 3.94
C LEU A 113 5.94 -7.72 5.30
N GLY A 114 6.85 -7.48 6.25
CA GLY A 114 6.78 -7.95 7.63
C GLY A 114 5.55 -7.43 8.36
N LYS A 115 5.29 -6.13 8.25
CA LYS A 115 4.08 -5.50 8.80
C LYS A 115 2.81 -6.06 8.16
N GLN A 116 2.78 -6.14 6.83
CA GLN A 116 1.58 -6.55 6.11
C GLN A 116 1.26 -8.05 6.24
N THR A 117 2.29 -8.90 6.15
CA THR A 117 2.10 -10.36 6.01
C THR A 117 2.29 -11.11 7.33
N LEU A 118 3.22 -10.66 8.18
CA LEU A 118 3.52 -11.32 9.47
C LEU A 118 2.76 -10.67 10.64
N GLY A 119 2.01 -9.59 10.40
CA GLY A 119 1.24 -8.89 11.43
C GLY A 119 2.12 -8.15 12.44
N GLN A 120 3.36 -7.83 12.09
CA GLN A 120 4.25 -7.04 12.95
C GLN A 120 3.64 -5.65 13.17
N ARG A 121 3.48 -5.27 14.43
CA ARG A 121 3.01 -3.94 14.84
C ARG A 121 4.15 -3.20 15.53
N ASP A 122 4.22 -1.89 15.33
CA ASP A 122 5.13 -1.07 16.13
C ASP A 122 4.51 -0.93 17.53
N ASN A 123 5.27 -1.31 18.56
CA ASN A 123 4.92 -0.97 19.93
C ASN A 123 5.52 0.41 20.23
N GLN A 124 4.69 1.43 20.41
CA GLN A 124 5.14 2.75 20.85
C GLN A 124 4.76 2.93 22.32
N GLU A 125 5.73 2.70 23.20
CA GLU A 125 5.60 3.05 24.61
C GLU A 125 5.94 4.54 24.76
N HIS A 126 4.92 5.38 24.96
CA HIS A 126 5.12 6.77 25.31
C HIS A 126 5.34 6.89 26.82
N GLU A 127 6.59 6.87 27.26
CA GLU A 127 6.93 7.30 28.61
C GLU A 127 6.78 8.83 28.71
N TYR A 128 5.70 9.29 29.35
CA TYR A 128 5.59 10.68 29.76
C TYR A 128 6.48 10.93 30.98
N ARG A 129 7.75 11.30 30.74
CA ARG A 129 8.72 11.76 31.77
C ARG A 129 8.53 13.24 32.14
N GLY A 130 7.28 13.69 32.24
CA GLY A 130 6.96 15.09 32.56
C GLY A 130 5.96 15.19 33.71
N GLU A 131 6.23 16.07 34.67
CA GLU A 131 5.26 16.47 35.69
C GLU A 131 4.02 17.08 35.02
N ILE A 132 2.89 16.40 35.12
CA ILE A 132 1.61 16.91 34.61
C ILE A 132 1.16 18.05 35.53
N LYS A 133 1.45 19.29 35.16
CA LYS A 133 0.92 20.47 35.85
C LYS A 133 -0.56 20.66 35.49
N LEU A 134 -1.44 20.02 36.26
CA LEU A 134 -2.89 20.26 36.20
C LEU A 134 -3.20 21.61 36.84
N LYS A 135 -3.52 22.63 36.04
CA LYS A 135 -4.20 23.84 36.55
C LYS A 135 -5.69 23.55 36.61
N VAL A 136 -6.20 23.26 37.80
CA VAL A 136 -7.63 23.22 38.08
C VAL A 136 -8.08 24.66 38.35
N SER A 137 -8.76 25.28 37.39
CA SER A 137 -9.48 26.53 37.62
C SER A 137 -10.89 26.21 38.07
N TYR A 138 -11.26 26.63 39.28
CA TYR A 138 -12.62 26.53 39.80
C TYR A 138 -13.29 27.88 39.61
N ASP A 139 -14.12 28.02 38.57
CA ASP A 139 -14.98 29.19 38.38
C ASP A 139 -16.35 28.90 39.01
N ASP A 140 -16.40 28.85 40.34
CA ASP A 140 -17.69 28.84 41.05
C ASP A 140 -17.69 29.95 42.13
N PRO A 141 -18.51 31.01 42.00
CA PRO A 141 -18.46 32.20 42.86
C PRO A 141 -18.97 32.02 44.30
N GLN A 142 -19.42 30.83 44.71
CA GLN A 142 -20.00 30.62 46.03
C GLN A 142 -19.53 29.32 46.68
N LEU A 143 -18.43 29.38 47.44
CA LEU A 143 -18.18 28.39 48.48
C LEU A 143 -17.69 29.06 49.78
N PRO A 144 -18.30 28.76 50.94
CA PRO A 144 -18.03 29.43 52.22
C PRO A 144 -16.63 29.10 52.77
N ALA A 145 -16.17 29.98 53.68
CA ALA A 145 -14.82 30.15 54.21
C ALA A 145 -14.01 28.85 54.49
N PRO A 146 -12.67 28.88 54.29
CA PRO A 146 -11.82 27.70 54.40
C PRO A 146 -11.78 27.13 55.83
N VAL A 147 -11.99 25.81 55.94
CA VAL A 147 -11.65 25.03 57.13
C VAL A 147 -10.13 24.87 57.16
N VAL A 148 -9.49 25.45 58.18
CA VAL A 148 -8.05 25.35 58.41
C VAL A 148 -7.70 23.90 58.79
N LEU A 149 -6.86 23.26 57.98
CA LEU A 149 -6.15 22.04 58.35
C LEU A 149 -4.66 22.36 58.35
N GLU A 150 -4.09 22.54 59.54
CA GLU A 150 -2.67 22.73 59.74
C GLU A 150 -1.92 21.43 59.40
N LEU A 151 -0.96 21.52 58.48
CA LEU A 151 0.06 20.50 58.23
C LEU A 151 1.35 20.99 58.87
N GLU A 152 1.69 20.46 60.04
CA GLU A 152 3.01 20.65 60.64
C GLU A 152 4.06 19.98 59.76
N ALA A 153 4.95 20.80 59.18
CA ALA A 153 6.15 20.33 58.52
C ALA A 153 7.21 20.01 59.58
N SER A 154 7.46 18.72 59.83
CA SER A 154 8.71 18.29 60.47
C SER A 154 9.80 18.21 59.40
N ASN A 155 10.66 19.24 59.37
CA ASN A 155 11.90 19.21 58.61
C ASN A 155 12.90 18.26 59.28
N ALA A 156 13.52 17.37 58.50
CA ALA A 156 14.81 16.79 58.84
C ALA A 156 15.63 16.58 57.55
N THR A 157 16.61 17.48 57.42
CA THR A 157 17.98 17.36 56.88
C THR A 157 18.28 16.40 55.72
#